data_AF-A0A2N4XDZ2-F1
#
_entry.id   AF-A0A2N4XDZ2-F1
#
_cell.length_a   1.000
_cell.length_b   1.000
_cell.length_c   1.000
_cell.angle_alpha   90.00
_cell.angle_beta   90.00
_cell.angle_gamma   90.00
#
_symmetry.space_group_name_H-M   'P 1'
#
loop_
_entity.id
_entity.type
_entity.pdbx_description
1 polymer ?
#
loop_
_entity_poly.entity_id
_entity_poly.type
_entity_poly.pdbx_seq_one_letter_code
_entity_poly.pdbx_strand_id
1 'polypeptide(L)'
;MKKGLLPLLFFISFMASAQRWSVEKANAWYSKQPLFVGANYIPATAINELEMWQADTFDPATIDKELGWAEGLGMNIMRVFLHNIPYETDKEGFISRINQFLAIADKHHIKIMFVLFDSCWNDNPKAGKQMEPVVGKHNSGWVRIPGTKMLFDSRTWGSLEAYTKGIIGTFANDKRVIVWDMFNEPSNSGYNDAVMPLLRKSFEWARAAKPSQPITAGWWTDHPMSNDFMLGNSDIITFHNYKDPKNLEDQIKELQAKYKRPVICTEYMARKHKSTFETCLPVFEKYKVGAINWGLVMGKSNTIYAWDEPMPQGGEPALWFHDIFRPDGSVYKQSEVEAIKATTQKAAKAIKNAQ
;
A
#
# COMPACT_ATOMS: atom_id res chain seq x y z
N MET A 1 -26.43 -43.29 -51.61
CA MET A 1 -26.46 -42.41 -50.41
C MET A 1 -25.21 -42.64 -49.58
N LYS A 2 -24.15 -41.85 -49.79
CA LYS A 2 -22.95 -41.86 -48.92
C LYS A 2 -23.08 -40.67 -47.96
N LYS A 3 -23.27 -40.95 -46.67
CA LYS A 3 -23.27 -39.93 -45.61
C LYS A 3 -21.82 -39.63 -45.24
N GLY A 4 -21.39 -38.39 -45.46
CA GLY A 4 -20.13 -37.87 -44.93
C GLY A 4 -20.28 -37.55 -43.45
N LEU A 5 -19.33 -37.99 -42.64
CA LEU A 5 -19.20 -37.65 -41.23
C LEU A 5 -18.28 -36.43 -41.13
N LEU A 6 -18.78 -35.31 -40.62
CA LEU A 6 -17.98 -34.11 -40.33
C LEU A 6 -17.57 -34.17 -38.84
N PRO A 7 -16.27 -34.09 -38.48
CA PRO A 7 -15.88 -34.04 -37.09
C PRO A 7 -16.04 -32.61 -36.55
N LEU A 8 -16.80 -32.48 -35.47
CA LEU A 8 -16.97 -31.23 -34.73
C LEU A 8 -15.74 -31.04 -33.83
N LEU A 9 -14.87 -30.10 -34.18
CA LEU A 9 -13.75 -29.67 -33.33
C LEU A 9 -14.29 -28.78 -32.20
N PHE A 10 -14.34 -29.32 -30.98
CA PHE A 10 -14.54 -28.53 -29.77
C PHE A 10 -13.26 -27.74 -29.46
N PHE A 11 -13.27 -26.44 -29.70
CA PHE A 11 -12.29 -25.53 -29.10
C PHE A 11 -12.64 -25.34 -27.62
N ILE A 12 -11.97 -26.08 -26.74
CA ILE A 12 -11.95 -25.80 -25.31
C ILE A 12 -11.06 -24.57 -25.13
N SER A 13 -11.67 -23.39 -25.04
CA SER A 13 -10.96 -22.19 -24.63
C SER A 13 -10.64 -22.30 -23.14
N PHE A 14 -9.44 -22.78 -22.80
CA PHE A 14 -8.88 -22.61 -21.46
C PHE A 14 -8.72 -21.11 -21.21
N MET A 15 -9.69 -20.48 -20.54
CA MET A 15 -9.46 -19.20 -19.90
C MET A 15 -8.45 -19.45 -18.78
N ALA A 16 -7.17 -19.31 -19.10
CA ALA A 16 -6.12 -19.22 -18.10
C ALA A 16 -6.42 -17.98 -17.25
N SER A 17 -7.05 -18.20 -16.08
CA SER A 17 -7.02 -17.22 -15.00
C SER A 17 -5.55 -16.83 -14.82
N ALA A 18 -5.24 -15.52 -14.83
CA ALA A 18 -3.86 -15.07 -14.72
C ALA A 18 -3.28 -15.64 -13.41
N GLN A 19 -2.39 -16.60 -13.54
CA GLN A 19 -1.84 -17.33 -12.40
C GLN A 19 -0.84 -16.44 -11.65
N ARG A 20 -0.65 -16.71 -10.35
CA ARG A 20 0.44 -16.13 -9.55
C ARG A 20 1.75 -16.22 -10.34
N TRP A 21 2.52 -15.13 -10.34
CA TRP A 21 3.83 -15.10 -10.97
C TRP A 21 4.73 -16.20 -10.41
N SER A 22 5.53 -16.81 -11.29
CA SER A 22 6.58 -17.71 -10.86
C SER A 22 7.61 -16.96 -9.99
N VAL A 23 8.36 -17.72 -9.20
CA VAL A 23 9.43 -17.17 -8.37
C VAL A 23 10.48 -16.45 -9.23
N GLU A 24 10.82 -17.03 -10.38
CA GLU A 24 11.79 -16.49 -11.34
C GLU A 24 11.29 -15.18 -11.92
N LYS A 25 10.02 -15.10 -12.34
CA LYS A 25 9.43 -13.86 -12.87
C LYS A 25 9.46 -12.74 -11.83
N ALA A 26 9.09 -13.04 -10.58
CA ALA A 26 9.09 -12.06 -9.51
C ALA A 26 10.52 -11.55 -9.20
N ASN A 27 11.50 -12.45 -9.08
CA ASN A 27 12.89 -12.06 -8.84
C ASN A 27 13.51 -11.32 -10.04
N ALA A 28 13.21 -11.73 -11.28
CA ALA A 28 13.67 -11.03 -12.47
C ALA A 28 13.10 -9.61 -12.56
N TRP A 29 11.82 -9.43 -12.20
CA TRP A 29 11.21 -8.10 -12.10
C TRP A 29 11.89 -7.25 -11.03
N TYR A 30 12.08 -7.79 -9.82
CA TYR A 30 12.63 -7.04 -8.69
C TYR A 30 14.11 -6.70 -8.86
N SER A 31 14.88 -7.56 -9.53
CA SER A 31 16.31 -7.31 -9.83
C SER A 31 16.56 -6.05 -10.69
N LYS A 32 15.52 -5.58 -11.40
CA LYS A 32 15.56 -4.36 -12.23
C LYS A 32 15.12 -3.11 -11.46
N GLN A 33 14.70 -3.25 -10.21
CA GLN A 33 14.22 -2.15 -9.40
C GLN A 33 15.33 -1.57 -8.52
N PRO A 34 15.25 -0.27 -8.17
CA PRO A 34 15.99 0.24 -7.04
C PRO A 34 15.63 -0.48 -5.75
N LEU A 35 16.46 -0.31 -4.71
CA LEU A 35 15.95 -0.46 -3.35
C LEU A 35 14.81 0.54 -3.17
N PHE A 36 13.60 0.03 -2.94
CA PHE A 36 12.45 0.86 -2.65
C PHE A 36 12.58 1.45 -1.25
N VAL A 37 12.51 2.78 -1.17
CA VAL A 37 12.47 3.52 0.11
C VAL A 37 11.43 4.60 -0.04
N GLY A 38 10.47 4.65 0.87
CA GLY A 38 9.33 5.56 0.76
C GLY A 38 8.41 5.52 1.96
N ALA A 39 7.18 6.01 1.78
CA ALA A 39 6.19 6.14 2.84
C ALA A 39 4.78 5.70 2.41
N ASN A 40 3.93 5.38 3.39
CA ASN A 40 2.49 5.36 3.20
C ASN A 40 2.02 6.81 3.11
N TYR A 41 1.35 7.15 2.03
CA TYR A 41 1.06 8.53 1.69
C TYR A 41 -0.44 8.84 1.75
N ILE A 42 -0.73 9.87 2.52
CA ILE A 42 -1.98 10.62 2.54
C ILE A 42 -1.57 12.10 2.70
N PRO A 43 -2.15 13.04 1.93
CA PRO A 43 -1.75 14.43 2.07
C PRO A 43 -2.12 14.97 3.45
N ALA A 44 -1.34 15.93 3.97
CA ALA A 44 -1.61 16.48 5.30
C ALA A 44 -3.01 17.12 5.44
N THR A 45 -3.64 17.47 4.31
CA THR A 45 -4.98 18.04 4.19
C THR A 45 -6.12 17.03 4.28
N ALA A 46 -5.83 15.71 4.27
CA ALA A 46 -6.82 14.64 4.30
C ALA A 46 -6.72 13.78 5.58
N ILE A 47 -7.85 13.54 6.22
CA ILE A 47 -7.97 12.69 7.42
C ILE A 47 -7.98 11.19 7.09
N ASN A 48 -8.42 10.85 5.88
CA ASN A 48 -8.52 9.49 5.36
C ASN A 48 -8.51 9.51 3.82
N GLU A 49 -8.49 8.33 3.22
CA GLU A 49 -8.47 8.14 1.77
C GLU A 49 -9.73 8.68 1.06
N LEU A 50 -10.89 8.76 1.73
CA LEU A 50 -12.08 9.39 1.16
C LEU A 50 -11.89 10.90 1.00
N GLU A 51 -11.37 11.58 2.03
CA GLU A 51 -11.08 13.01 1.94
C GLU A 51 -10.02 13.28 0.87
N MET A 52 -9.02 12.41 0.72
CA MET A 52 -8.03 12.57 -0.35
C MET A 52 -8.67 12.50 -1.74
N TRP A 53 -9.57 11.55 -2.00
CA TRP A 53 -9.96 11.18 -3.36
C TRP A 53 -11.27 11.78 -3.88
N GLN A 54 -12.03 12.50 -3.06
CA GLN A 54 -13.25 13.19 -3.50
C GLN A 54 -12.95 14.46 -4.28
N ALA A 55 -13.85 14.84 -5.19
CA ALA A 55 -13.67 15.99 -6.07
C ALA A 55 -13.47 17.32 -5.31
N ASP A 56 -14.26 17.52 -4.24
CA ASP A 56 -14.24 18.77 -3.46
C ASP A 56 -12.98 18.97 -2.62
N THR A 57 -12.23 17.89 -2.37
CA THR A 57 -11.12 17.88 -1.39
C THR A 57 -9.80 17.36 -1.97
N PHE A 58 -9.78 16.85 -3.20
CA PHE A 58 -8.56 16.46 -3.88
C PHE A 58 -7.66 17.68 -4.11
N ASP A 59 -6.50 17.69 -3.46
CA ASP A 59 -5.58 18.82 -3.43
C ASP A 59 -4.25 18.48 -4.15
N PRO A 60 -4.18 18.63 -5.49
CA PRO A 60 -2.98 18.30 -6.24
C PRO A 60 -1.79 19.21 -5.91
N ALA A 61 -2.01 20.43 -5.42
CA ALA A 61 -0.94 21.36 -5.08
C ALA A 61 -0.21 20.92 -3.81
N THR A 62 -0.95 20.51 -2.78
CA THR A 62 -0.35 19.91 -1.59
C THR A 62 0.35 18.59 -1.93
N ILE A 63 -0.26 17.75 -2.77
CA ILE A 63 0.36 16.50 -3.22
C ILE A 63 1.70 16.74 -3.92
N ASP A 64 1.76 17.69 -4.87
CA ASP A 64 3.00 18.06 -5.58
C ASP A 64 4.09 18.52 -4.61
N LYS A 65 3.72 19.40 -3.66
CA LYS A 65 4.64 19.91 -2.65
C LYS A 65 5.22 18.80 -1.77
N GLU A 66 4.38 17.92 -1.24
CA GLU A 66 4.80 16.87 -0.31
C GLU A 66 5.57 15.74 -1.00
N LEU A 67 5.19 15.37 -2.24
CA LEU A 67 5.98 14.43 -3.03
C LEU A 67 7.33 15.03 -3.44
N GLY A 68 7.42 16.35 -3.66
CA GLY A 68 8.69 17.06 -3.81
C GLY A 68 9.57 17.01 -2.57
N TRP A 69 9.00 17.09 -1.36
CA TRP A 69 9.76 16.88 -0.12
C TRP A 69 10.28 15.45 0.01
N ALA A 70 9.46 14.45 -0.32
CA ALA A 70 9.88 13.05 -0.32
C ALA A 70 10.99 12.77 -1.33
N GLU A 71 10.88 13.30 -2.56
CA GLU A 71 11.94 13.27 -3.57
C GLU A 71 13.22 13.93 -3.03
N GLY A 72 13.11 15.03 -2.30
CA GLY A 72 14.22 15.69 -1.62
C GLY A 72 14.97 14.82 -0.59
N LEU A 73 14.34 13.76 -0.08
CA LEU A 73 14.97 12.72 0.75
C LEU A 73 15.54 11.55 -0.07
N GLY A 74 15.24 11.49 -1.37
CA GLY A 74 15.57 10.40 -2.28
C GLY A 74 14.57 9.23 -2.21
N MET A 75 13.39 9.43 -1.62
CA MET A 75 12.33 8.42 -1.65
C MET A 75 11.85 8.19 -3.09
N ASN A 76 11.51 6.95 -3.42
CA ASN A 76 11.21 6.54 -4.80
C ASN A 76 9.93 5.68 -4.92
N ILE A 77 9.23 5.46 -3.81
CA ILE A 77 7.96 4.73 -3.79
C ILE A 77 6.99 5.40 -2.80
N MET A 78 5.69 5.37 -3.11
CA MET A 78 4.63 5.67 -2.14
C MET A 78 3.58 4.57 -2.16
N ARG A 79 3.15 4.15 -0.96
CA ARG A 79 2.00 3.25 -0.79
C ARG A 79 0.76 4.10 -0.51
N VAL A 80 -0.25 3.99 -1.35
CA VAL A 80 -1.38 4.94 -1.39
C VAL A 80 -2.69 4.18 -1.34
N PHE A 81 -3.54 4.51 -0.36
CA PHE A 81 -4.81 3.84 -0.16
C PHE A 81 -5.88 4.42 -1.10
N LEU A 82 -6.67 3.54 -1.70
CA LEU A 82 -7.83 3.87 -2.51
C LEU A 82 -9.11 3.45 -1.77
N HIS A 83 -10.25 3.96 -2.23
CA HIS A 83 -11.56 3.57 -1.70
C HIS A 83 -12.58 3.42 -2.84
N ASN A 84 -13.55 2.51 -2.69
CA ASN A 84 -14.62 2.28 -3.67
C ASN A 84 -15.63 3.42 -3.75
N ILE A 85 -15.87 4.18 -2.68
CA ILE A 85 -16.92 5.20 -2.66
C ILE A 85 -16.69 6.26 -3.75
N PRO A 86 -15.50 6.88 -3.88
CA PRO A 86 -15.22 7.79 -4.98
C PRO A 86 -15.45 7.17 -6.36
N TYR A 87 -15.15 5.88 -6.53
CA TYR A 87 -15.42 5.15 -7.77
C TYR A 87 -16.92 4.93 -8.01
N GLU A 88 -17.70 4.64 -6.98
CA GLU A 88 -19.15 4.40 -7.08
C GLU A 88 -19.93 5.70 -7.31
N THR A 89 -19.47 6.82 -6.74
CA THR A 89 -20.16 8.12 -6.85
C THR A 89 -19.72 8.96 -8.04
N ASP A 90 -18.47 8.85 -8.46
CA ASP A 90 -17.85 9.67 -9.53
C ASP A 90 -16.70 8.87 -10.18
N LYS A 91 -17.06 7.81 -10.91
CA LYS A 91 -16.10 6.88 -11.51
C LYS A 91 -15.07 7.58 -12.39
N GLU A 92 -15.53 8.36 -13.36
CA GLU A 92 -14.69 9.03 -14.35
C GLU A 92 -13.80 10.07 -13.67
N GLY A 93 -14.36 10.88 -12.76
CA GLY A 93 -13.59 11.87 -12.02
C GLY A 93 -12.56 11.23 -11.09
N PHE A 94 -12.89 10.12 -10.44
CA PHE A 94 -11.94 9.40 -9.58
C PHE A 94 -10.78 8.82 -10.38
N ILE A 95 -11.04 8.19 -11.53
CA ILE A 95 -9.99 7.73 -12.46
C ILE A 95 -9.11 8.91 -12.92
N SER A 96 -9.72 10.05 -13.24
CA SER A 96 -8.99 11.26 -13.63
C SER A 96 -8.06 11.76 -12.51
N ARG A 97 -8.54 11.78 -11.26
CA ARG A 97 -7.75 12.19 -10.08
C ARG A 97 -6.60 11.21 -9.81
N ILE A 98 -6.82 9.90 -9.93
CA ILE A 98 -5.74 8.90 -9.84
C ILE A 98 -4.68 9.16 -10.93
N ASN A 99 -5.11 9.42 -12.18
CA ASN A 99 -4.18 9.70 -13.27
C ASN A 99 -3.37 10.99 -13.03
N GLN A 100 -4.00 12.03 -12.46
CA GLN A 100 -3.33 13.27 -12.06
C GLN A 100 -2.33 13.03 -10.93
N PHE A 101 -2.71 12.28 -9.90
CA PHE A 101 -1.81 11.87 -8.81
C PHE A 101 -0.60 11.11 -9.35
N LEU A 102 -0.81 10.14 -10.25
CA LEU A 102 0.27 9.39 -10.89
C LEU A 102 1.19 10.30 -11.71
N ALA A 103 0.66 11.32 -12.39
CA ALA A 103 1.47 12.29 -13.13
C ALA A 103 2.35 13.14 -12.21
N ILE A 104 1.81 13.56 -11.06
CA ILE A 104 2.57 14.28 -10.03
C ILE A 104 3.67 13.38 -9.43
N ALA A 105 3.33 12.13 -9.09
CA ALA A 105 4.31 11.18 -8.57
C ALA A 105 5.44 10.90 -9.57
N ASP A 106 5.13 10.74 -10.86
CA ASP A 106 6.13 10.49 -11.90
C ASP A 106 7.04 11.71 -12.14
N LYS A 107 6.50 12.93 -12.06
CA LYS A 107 7.27 14.19 -12.05
C LYS A 107 8.33 14.19 -10.95
N HIS A 108 8.03 13.60 -9.79
CA HIS A 108 8.93 13.44 -8.64
C HIS A 108 9.70 12.12 -8.62
N HIS A 109 9.70 11.37 -9.72
CA HIS A 109 10.39 10.08 -9.86
C HIS A 109 9.97 9.01 -8.83
N ILE A 110 8.73 9.09 -8.36
CA ILE A 110 8.15 8.20 -7.35
C ILE A 110 7.20 7.20 -8.02
N LYS A 111 7.38 5.92 -7.70
CA LYS A 111 6.49 4.83 -8.11
C LYS A 111 5.38 4.61 -7.09
N ILE A 112 4.23 4.12 -7.55
CA ILE A 112 3.04 4.00 -6.70
C ILE A 112 2.64 2.55 -6.47
N MET A 113 2.47 2.20 -5.21
CA MET A 113 1.82 0.97 -4.76
C MET A 113 0.41 1.31 -4.29
N PHE A 114 -0.62 0.88 -5.01
CA PHE A 114 -2.01 1.16 -4.60
C PHE A 114 -2.56 0.08 -3.70
N VAL A 115 -3.27 0.48 -2.65
CA VAL A 115 -3.99 -0.40 -1.72
C VAL A 115 -5.49 -0.33 -2.02
N LEU A 116 -6.12 -1.47 -2.28
CA LEU A 116 -7.53 -1.52 -2.70
C LEU A 116 -8.50 -1.72 -1.53
N PHE A 117 -8.13 -2.55 -0.55
CA PHE A 117 -8.95 -2.87 0.62
C PHE A 117 -8.15 -2.69 1.90
N ASP A 118 -8.84 -2.41 3.00
CA ASP A 118 -8.30 -2.16 4.33
C ASP A 118 -9.20 -2.76 5.42
N SER A 119 -8.64 -3.14 6.55
CA SER A 119 -9.35 -3.69 7.72
C SER A 119 -9.24 -2.84 8.98
N CYS A 120 -8.57 -1.69 8.91
CA CYS A 120 -8.19 -0.91 10.08
C CYS A 120 -9.22 0.17 10.47
N TRP A 121 -9.20 0.56 11.74
CA TRP A 121 -9.91 1.74 12.26
C TRP A 121 -11.44 1.72 12.11
N ASN A 122 -12.04 2.72 11.46
CA ASN A 122 -13.48 2.99 11.54
C ASN A 122 -14.30 2.26 10.46
N ASP A 123 -15.45 1.71 10.85
CA ASP A 123 -16.23 0.76 10.05
C ASP A 123 -17.35 1.32 9.16
N ASN A 124 -17.61 2.63 9.25
CA ASN A 124 -18.80 3.23 8.66
C ASN A 124 -18.41 4.38 7.72
N PRO A 125 -17.68 4.09 6.62
CA PRO A 125 -17.29 5.10 5.64
C PRO A 125 -18.51 5.75 5.00
N LYS A 126 -18.44 7.07 4.77
CA LYS A 126 -19.51 7.84 4.14
C LYS A 126 -18.92 8.82 3.14
N ALA A 127 -19.59 8.97 2.00
CA ALA A 127 -19.26 10.02 1.04
C ALA A 127 -19.53 11.43 1.62
N GLY A 128 -18.94 12.43 0.99
CA GLY A 128 -19.10 13.85 1.33
C GLY A 128 -18.06 14.33 2.35
N LYS A 129 -18.37 15.44 3.03
CA LYS A 129 -17.45 16.02 4.02
C LYS A 129 -17.08 14.99 5.10
N GLN A 130 -15.78 14.76 5.27
CA GLN A 130 -15.27 13.87 6.32
C GLN A 130 -15.23 14.59 7.67
N MET A 131 -15.11 13.81 8.75
CA MET A 131 -15.02 14.36 10.11
C MET A 131 -13.72 15.16 10.29
N GLU A 132 -13.74 16.13 11.20
CA GLU A 132 -12.51 16.79 11.64
C GLU A 132 -11.69 15.83 12.53
N PRO A 133 -10.34 15.92 12.54
CA PRO A 133 -9.50 15.10 13.39
C PRO A 133 -9.83 15.26 14.87
N VAL A 134 -9.87 14.14 15.60
CA VAL A 134 -9.91 14.19 17.07
C VAL A 134 -8.51 14.54 17.56
N VAL A 135 -8.41 15.69 18.23
CA VAL A 135 -7.15 16.23 18.77
C VAL A 135 -6.39 15.17 19.56
N GLY A 136 -5.10 15.01 19.26
CA GLY A 136 -4.22 14.10 19.99
C GLY A 136 -4.47 12.61 19.75
N LYS A 137 -5.37 12.24 18.83
CA LYS A 137 -5.73 10.84 18.58
C LYS A 137 -5.27 10.39 17.20
N HIS A 138 -4.40 9.38 17.20
CA HIS A 138 -3.85 8.74 16.01
C HIS A 138 -4.96 8.16 15.10
N ASN A 139 -4.86 8.40 13.79
CA ASN A 139 -5.79 7.95 12.72
C ASN A 139 -7.27 8.09 13.08
N SER A 140 -7.61 9.18 13.77
CA SER A 140 -8.93 9.33 14.40
C SER A 140 -10.12 9.22 13.42
N GLY A 141 -9.93 9.62 12.16
CA GLY A 141 -10.93 9.53 11.11
C GLY A 141 -10.61 8.55 9.98
N TRP A 142 -9.58 7.71 10.11
CA TRP A 142 -9.27 6.67 9.11
C TRP A 142 -10.43 5.68 9.02
N VAL A 143 -10.83 5.29 7.82
CA VAL A 143 -11.96 4.39 7.58
C VAL A 143 -11.49 3.16 6.82
N ARG A 144 -12.10 2.01 7.06
CA ARG A 144 -11.78 0.79 6.28
C ARG A 144 -12.71 0.61 5.10
N ILE A 145 -12.22 -0.19 4.15
CA ILE A 145 -12.99 -0.71 3.04
C ILE A 145 -12.70 -2.22 2.84
N PRO A 146 -13.71 -3.09 2.90
CA PRO A 146 -15.12 -2.80 3.18
C PRO A 146 -15.38 -2.48 4.66
N GLY A 147 -16.50 -1.79 4.92
CA GLY A 147 -17.13 -1.84 6.23
C GLY A 147 -17.79 -3.20 6.49
N THR A 148 -18.09 -3.52 7.75
CA THR A 148 -18.59 -4.83 8.25
C THR A 148 -19.81 -5.28 7.48
N LYS A 149 -20.79 -4.40 7.25
CA LYS A 149 -22.01 -4.77 6.52
C LYS A 149 -21.70 -5.34 5.13
N MET A 150 -20.77 -4.71 4.42
CA MET A 150 -20.35 -5.14 3.08
C MET A 150 -19.44 -6.37 3.15
N LEU A 151 -18.59 -6.49 4.19
CA LEU A 151 -17.77 -7.69 4.42
C LEU A 151 -18.64 -8.94 4.58
N PHE A 152 -19.73 -8.85 5.36
CA PHE A 152 -20.60 -9.99 5.70
C PHE A 152 -21.75 -10.22 4.71
N ASP A 153 -21.92 -9.37 3.69
CA ASP A 153 -22.99 -9.51 2.69
C ASP A 153 -22.42 -9.61 1.28
N SER A 154 -22.17 -10.84 0.81
CA SER A 154 -21.60 -11.11 -0.52
C SER A 154 -22.47 -10.63 -1.68
N ARG A 155 -23.76 -10.34 -1.47
CA ARG A 155 -24.62 -9.75 -2.50
C ARG A 155 -24.19 -8.33 -2.88
N THR A 156 -23.47 -7.65 -1.99
CA THR A 156 -22.97 -6.28 -2.21
C THR A 156 -21.63 -6.26 -2.96
N TRP A 157 -20.95 -7.40 -3.08
CA TRP A 157 -19.59 -7.45 -3.64
C TRP A 157 -19.50 -7.16 -5.14
N GLY A 158 -20.63 -7.12 -5.86
CA GLY A 158 -20.65 -6.72 -7.26
C GLY A 158 -20.04 -5.33 -7.48
N SER A 159 -20.25 -4.38 -6.55
CA SER A 159 -19.64 -3.06 -6.66
C SER A 159 -18.12 -3.09 -6.37
N LEU A 160 -17.69 -3.89 -5.40
CA LEU A 160 -16.26 -4.09 -5.10
C LEU A 160 -15.52 -4.77 -6.26
N GLU A 161 -16.15 -5.72 -6.93
CA GLU A 161 -15.62 -6.35 -8.14
C GLU A 161 -15.47 -5.33 -9.26
N ALA A 162 -16.51 -4.52 -9.52
CA ALA A 162 -16.49 -3.49 -10.55
C ALA A 162 -15.44 -2.41 -10.28
N TYR A 163 -15.25 -2.03 -9.02
CA TYR A 163 -14.19 -1.14 -8.55
C TYR A 163 -12.80 -1.74 -8.77
N THR A 164 -12.57 -2.95 -8.26
CA THR A 164 -11.28 -3.64 -8.36
C THR A 164 -10.85 -3.83 -9.81
N LYS A 165 -11.74 -4.41 -10.64
CA LYS A 165 -11.45 -4.65 -12.06
C LYS A 165 -11.36 -3.34 -12.85
N GLY A 166 -12.17 -2.34 -12.52
CA GLY A 166 -12.16 -1.05 -13.18
C GLY A 166 -10.85 -0.30 -12.97
N ILE A 167 -10.39 -0.17 -11.72
CA ILE A 167 -9.15 0.52 -11.39
C ILE A 167 -7.94 -0.23 -11.94
N ILE A 168 -7.79 -1.52 -11.60
CA ILE A 168 -6.63 -2.31 -12.05
C ILE A 168 -6.61 -2.41 -13.57
N GLY A 169 -7.77 -2.61 -14.22
CA GLY A 169 -7.88 -2.69 -15.67
C GLY A 169 -7.51 -1.39 -16.38
N THR A 170 -7.91 -0.23 -15.82
CA THR A 170 -7.57 1.09 -16.38
C THR A 170 -6.06 1.34 -16.38
N PHE A 171 -5.36 0.92 -15.31
CA PHE A 171 -3.92 1.16 -15.12
C PHE A 171 -3.06 -0.11 -15.31
N ALA A 172 -3.60 -1.15 -15.97
CA ALA A 172 -2.99 -2.48 -16.05
C ALA A 172 -1.56 -2.49 -16.64
N ASN A 173 -1.24 -1.53 -17.52
CA ASN A 173 0.06 -1.40 -18.17
C ASN A 173 0.80 -0.10 -17.79
N ASP A 174 0.26 0.65 -16.84
CA ASP A 174 0.85 1.92 -16.41
C ASP A 174 2.10 1.67 -15.55
N LYS A 175 3.27 2.08 -16.04
CA LYS A 175 4.57 1.90 -15.37
C LYS A 175 4.77 2.82 -14.17
N ARG A 176 3.86 3.76 -13.90
CA ARG A 176 3.85 4.59 -12.69
C ARG A 176 3.32 3.81 -11.51
N VAL A 177 2.41 2.86 -11.74
CA VAL A 177 2.00 1.86 -10.75
C VAL A 177 3.01 0.72 -10.76
N ILE A 178 3.53 0.36 -9.59
CA ILE A 178 4.60 -0.65 -9.45
C ILE A 178 4.13 -1.92 -8.74
N VAL A 179 3.10 -1.84 -7.88
CA VAL A 179 2.50 -2.99 -7.19
C VAL A 179 1.01 -2.71 -6.92
N TRP A 180 0.19 -3.75 -6.99
CA TRP A 180 -1.19 -3.75 -6.49
C TRP A 180 -1.27 -4.50 -5.16
N ASP A 181 -1.55 -3.78 -4.06
CA ASP A 181 -1.81 -4.33 -2.74
C ASP A 181 -3.31 -4.52 -2.55
N MET A 182 -3.74 -5.77 -2.50
CA MET A 182 -5.16 -6.09 -2.53
C MET A 182 -5.85 -5.90 -1.20
N PHE A 183 -5.12 -6.00 -0.09
CA PHE A 183 -5.73 -5.96 1.22
C PHE A 183 -4.68 -5.60 2.28
N ASN A 184 -4.91 -4.46 2.93
CA ASN A 184 -4.19 -4.08 4.12
C ASN A 184 -4.72 -4.86 5.33
N GLU A 185 -3.83 -5.62 5.97
CA GLU A 185 -4.04 -6.27 7.26
C GLU A 185 -5.41 -6.97 7.42
N PRO A 186 -5.81 -7.90 6.54
CA PRO A 186 -7.21 -8.37 6.46
C PRO A 186 -7.80 -8.93 7.77
N SER A 187 -6.97 -9.40 8.69
CA SER A 187 -7.42 -9.95 9.99
C SER A 187 -7.33 -8.94 11.15
N ASN A 188 -6.85 -7.72 10.93
CA ASN A 188 -6.65 -6.73 12.00
C ASN A 188 -7.97 -6.14 12.53
N SER A 189 -9.07 -6.28 11.77
CA SER A 189 -10.42 -5.92 12.20
C SER A 189 -10.97 -6.80 13.33
N GLY A 190 -10.33 -7.93 13.63
CA GLY A 190 -10.82 -8.95 14.56
C GLY A 190 -11.80 -9.95 13.94
N TYR A 191 -12.13 -9.81 12.64
CA TYR A 191 -13.07 -10.70 11.96
C TYR A 191 -12.45 -12.02 11.48
N ASN A 192 -11.12 -12.14 11.47
CA ASN A 192 -10.39 -13.40 11.25
C ASN A 192 -10.94 -14.19 10.04
N ASP A 193 -11.43 -15.42 10.25
CA ASP A 193 -11.99 -16.29 9.19
C ASP A 193 -13.03 -15.61 8.30
N ALA A 194 -13.81 -14.65 8.82
CA ALA A 194 -14.84 -13.97 8.04
C ALA A 194 -14.28 -13.08 6.93
N VAL A 195 -12.99 -12.69 6.98
CA VAL A 195 -12.35 -11.94 5.88
C VAL A 195 -12.00 -12.84 4.69
N MET A 196 -11.85 -14.14 4.91
CA MET A 196 -11.28 -15.08 3.94
C MET A 196 -12.03 -15.12 2.60
N PRO A 197 -13.38 -15.16 2.57
CA PRO A 197 -14.12 -15.15 1.31
C PRO A 197 -13.83 -13.92 0.44
N LEU A 198 -13.82 -12.72 1.04
CA LEU A 198 -13.55 -11.49 0.29
C LEU A 198 -12.07 -11.38 -0.11
N LEU A 199 -11.15 -11.79 0.76
CA LEU A 199 -9.73 -11.83 0.46
C LEU A 199 -9.43 -12.74 -0.74
N ARG A 200 -10.11 -13.90 -0.86
CA ARG A 200 -10.00 -14.76 -2.06
C ARG A 200 -10.52 -14.04 -3.30
N LYS A 201 -11.65 -13.35 -3.18
CA LYS A 201 -12.27 -12.61 -4.27
C LYS A 201 -11.44 -11.43 -4.74
N SER A 202 -10.78 -10.69 -3.85
CA SER A 202 -9.92 -9.57 -4.24
C SER A 202 -8.77 -10.02 -5.14
N PHE A 203 -8.10 -11.14 -4.82
CA PHE A 203 -7.10 -11.74 -5.70
C PHE A 203 -7.70 -12.21 -7.02
N GLU A 204 -8.84 -12.91 -7.00
CA GLU A 204 -9.52 -13.37 -8.23
C GLU A 204 -9.83 -12.20 -9.19
N TRP A 205 -10.41 -11.12 -8.66
CA TRP A 205 -10.74 -9.94 -9.44
C TRP A 205 -9.50 -9.22 -9.99
N ALA A 206 -8.46 -9.09 -9.17
CA ALA A 206 -7.20 -8.48 -9.59
C ALA A 206 -6.52 -9.29 -10.71
N ARG A 207 -6.49 -10.63 -10.61
CA ARG A 207 -5.97 -11.50 -11.68
C ARG A 207 -6.79 -11.39 -12.95
N ALA A 208 -8.12 -11.34 -12.84
CA ALA A 208 -9.01 -11.18 -13.99
C ALA A 208 -8.80 -9.85 -14.74
N ALA A 209 -8.35 -8.80 -14.05
CA ALA A 209 -7.97 -7.52 -14.65
C ALA A 209 -6.62 -7.56 -15.41
N LYS A 210 -5.85 -8.65 -15.27
CA LYS A 210 -4.58 -8.92 -15.99
C LYS A 210 -3.55 -7.78 -15.93
N PRO A 211 -3.21 -7.25 -14.73
CA PRO A 211 -2.16 -6.26 -14.62
C PRO A 211 -0.78 -6.82 -15.00
N SER A 212 0.06 -5.93 -15.54
CA SER A 212 1.48 -6.20 -15.81
C SER A 212 2.35 -6.09 -14.56
N GLN A 213 1.84 -5.48 -13.49
CA GLN A 213 2.48 -5.33 -12.18
C GLN A 213 2.18 -6.54 -11.26
N PRO A 214 3.02 -6.80 -10.24
CA PRO A 214 2.74 -7.83 -9.24
C PRO A 214 1.53 -7.46 -8.35
N ILE A 215 0.83 -8.50 -7.90
CA ILE A 215 -0.28 -8.44 -6.94
C ILE A 215 0.18 -9.01 -5.58
N THR A 216 -0.18 -8.37 -4.47
CA THR A 216 0.14 -8.80 -3.10
C THR A 216 -0.97 -8.47 -2.10
N ALA A 217 -0.76 -8.79 -0.82
CA ALA A 217 -1.55 -8.33 0.32
C ALA A 217 -0.66 -8.23 1.58
N GLY A 218 -0.86 -7.20 2.41
CA GLY A 218 -0.01 -6.87 3.56
C GLY A 218 -0.25 -7.75 4.80
N TRP A 219 0.79 -8.48 5.25
CA TRP A 219 0.74 -9.25 6.50
C TRP A 219 1.09 -8.41 7.73
N TRP A 220 0.22 -8.39 8.73
CA TRP A 220 0.48 -7.80 10.05
C TRP A 220 0.21 -8.77 11.22
N THR A 221 -1.03 -9.20 11.41
CA THR A 221 -1.43 -10.03 12.56
C THR A 221 -1.28 -11.53 12.30
N ASP A 222 -1.18 -12.32 13.37
CA ASP A 222 -1.09 -13.79 13.27
C ASP A 222 -2.49 -14.43 13.17
N HIS A 223 -2.93 -14.63 11.93
CA HIS A 223 -4.10 -15.42 11.61
C HIS A 223 -3.70 -16.43 10.51
N PRO A 224 -3.37 -17.68 10.86
CA PRO A 224 -2.73 -18.64 9.95
C PRO A 224 -3.45 -18.80 8.62
N MET A 225 -4.79 -18.89 8.62
CA MET A 225 -5.55 -19.14 7.39
C MET A 225 -5.44 -18.00 6.38
N SER A 226 -5.52 -16.75 6.83
CA SER A 226 -5.36 -15.58 5.94
C SER A 226 -3.91 -15.41 5.53
N ASN A 227 -2.97 -15.63 6.45
CA ASN A 227 -1.54 -15.47 6.20
C ASN A 227 -1.05 -16.48 5.16
N ASP A 228 -1.40 -17.75 5.30
CA ASP A 228 -1.07 -18.80 4.33
C ASP A 228 -1.70 -18.52 2.96
N PHE A 229 -2.96 -18.06 2.93
CA PHE A 229 -3.60 -17.72 1.66
C PHE A 229 -2.92 -16.53 0.98
N MET A 230 -2.72 -15.40 1.67
CA MET A 230 -2.09 -14.21 1.09
C MET A 230 -0.68 -14.52 0.60
N LEU A 231 0.18 -15.01 1.49
CA LEU A 231 1.58 -15.30 1.17
C LEU A 231 1.70 -16.40 0.10
N GLY A 232 0.72 -17.31 0.03
CA GLY A 232 0.58 -18.33 -1.00
C GLY A 232 0.08 -17.83 -2.37
N ASN A 233 -0.53 -16.65 -2.45
CA ASN A 233 -1.13 -16.10 -3.69
C ASN A 233 -0.48 -14.80 -4.18
N SER A 234 0.35 -14.14 -3.36
CA SER A 234 1.07 -12.91 -3.72
C SER A 234 2.28 -13.15 -4.62
N ASP A 235 2.43 -12.34 -5.67
CA ASP A 235 3.57 -12.42 -6.60
C ASP A 235 4.90 -12.08 -5.91
N ILE A 236 4.85 -11.08 -5.04
CA ILE A 236 5.91 -10.66 -4.11
C ILE A 236 5.38 -10.75 -2.68
N ILE A 237 6.25 -10.75 -1.68
CA ILE A 237 5.85 -10.84 -0.28
C ILE A 237 5.85 -9.44 0.35
N THR A 238 4.76 -9.09 1.02
CA THR A 238 4.64 -7.84 1.78
C THR A 238 4.25 -8.11 3.23
N PHE A 239 4.83 -7.34 4.14
CA PHE A 239 4.64 -7.50 5.57
C PHE A 239 4.83 -6.17 6.29
N HIS A 240 4.32 -6.07 7.51
CA HIS A 240 4.48 -4.91 8.40
C HIS A 240 5.35 -5.29 9.59
N ASN A 241 6.22 -4.38 10.02
CA ASN A 241 7.01 -4.56 11.22
C ASN A 241 7.36 -3.21 11.87
N TYR A 242 6.77 -2.96 13.03
CA TYR A 242 6.98 -1.75 13.83
C TYR A 242 7.92 -1.99 15.02
N LYS A 243 8.71 -3.06 15.03
CA LYS A 243 9.59 -3.46 16.14
C LYS A 243 11.05 -3.10 15.86
N ASP A 244 11.90 -3.38 16.84
CA ASP A 244 13.34 -3.12 16.80
C ASP A 244 14.06 -3.83 15.61
N PRO A 245 15.26 -3.36 15.21
CA PRO A 245 15.98 -3.90 14.06
C PRO A 245 16.32 -5.39 14.14
N LYS A 246 16.49 -5.96 15.35
CA LYS A 246 16.78 -7.39 15.49
C LYS A 246 15.54 -8.20 15.11
N ASN A 247 14.38 -7.82 15.66
CA ASN A 247 13.12 -8.48 15.31
C ASN A 247 12.83 -8.37 13.81
N LEU A 248 13.04 -7.19 13.23
CA LEU A 248 12.90 -6.96 11.80
C LEU A 248 13.80 -7.89 10.97
N GLU A 249 15.08 -7.99 11.33
CA GLU A 249 16.04 -8.85 10.62
C GLU A 249 15.64 -10.33 10.67
N ASP A 250 15.16 -10.80 11.83
CA ASP A 250 14.71 -12.18 12.00
C ASP A 250 13.49 -12.48 11.11
N GLN A 251 12.49 -11.59 11.04
CA GLN A 251 11.32 -11.76 10.18
C GLN A 251 11.67 -11.73 8.68
N ILE A 252 12.59 -10.84 8.27
CA ILE A 252 13.08 -10.78 6.88
C ILE A 252 13.72 -12.11 6.47
N LYS A 253 14.60 -12.66 7.32
CA LYS A 253 15.27 -13.94 7.05
C LYS A 253 14.27 -15.07 6.90
N GLU A 254 13.27 -15.14 7.78
CA GLU A 254 12.22 -16.15 7.71
C GLU A 254 11.43 -16.07 6.39
N LEU A 255 10.95 -14.88 6.04
CA LEU A 255 10.16 -14.65 4.83
C LEU A 255 10.96 -14.98 3.56
N GLN A 256 12.21 -14.51 3.46
CA GLN A 256 13.07 -14.81 2.32
C GLN A 256 13.41 -16.30 2.26
N ALA A 257 13.66 -16.95 3.41
CA ALA A 257 13.96 -18.36 3.47
C ALA A 257 12.77 -19.22 3.01
N LYS A 258 11.55 -18.88 3.44
CA LYS A 258 10.32 -19.64 3.15
C LYS A 258 9.82 -19.45 1.72
N TYR A 259 9.75 -18.20 1.24
CA TYR A 259 9.03 -17.90 -0.01
C TYR A 259 9.91 -17.74 -1.25
N LYS A 260 11.23 -17.49 -1.07
CA LYS A 260 12.19 -17.27 -2.17
C LYS A 260 11.79 -16.17 -3.16
N ARG A 261 10.93 -15.25 -2.74
CA ARG A 261 10.37 -14.15 -3.55
C ARG A 261 10.91 -12.81 -3.04
N PRO A 262 10.83 -11.75 -3.87
CA PRO A 262 11.05 -10.39 -3.40
C PRO A 262 10.20 -10.07 -2.17
N VAL A 263 10.79 -9.30 -1.25
CA VAL A 263 10.13 -8.89 -0.02
C VAL A 263 10.15 -7.37 0.08
N ILE A 264 9.03 -6.76 0.45
CA ILE A 264 8.90 -5.34 0.76
C ILE A 264 8.20 -5.22 2.12
N CYS A 265 8.80 -4.49 3.06
CA CYS A 265 8.11 -4.08 4.28
C CYS A 265 7.25 -2.86 3.94
N THR A 266 5.93 -3.04 3.92
CA THR A 266 4.99 -2.01 3.46
C THR A 266 4.56 -1.06 4.57
N GLU A 267 4.85 -1.40 5.82
CA GLU A 267 4.71 -0.51 6.96
C GLU A 267 5.79 -0.82 8.02
N TYR A 268 6.58 0.19 8.38
CA TYR A 268 7.50 0.15 9.50
C TYR A 268 7.63 1.55 10.12
N MET A 269 8.51 1.63 11.12
CA MET A 269 8.90 2.84 11.85
C MET A 269 7.82 3.29 12.82
N ALA A 270 8.18 3.18 14.09
CA ALA A 270 7.40 3.50 15.26
C ALA A 270 8.43 3.80 16.36
N ARG A 271 8.77 5.08 16.54
CA ARG A 271 9.95 5.47 17.35
C ARG A 271 9.90 4.93 18.78
N LYS A 272 8.71 4.83 19.37
CA LYS A 272 8.50 4.26 20.72
C LYS A 272 8.85 2.78 20.83
N HIS A 273 8.77 2.05 19.73
CA HIS A 273 9.07 0.62 19.67
C HIS A 273 10.48 0.34 19.16
N LYS A 274 11.36 1.36 19.17
CA LYS A 274 12.75 1.28 18.70
C LYS A 274 12.88 0.92 17.21
N SER A 275 11.81 1.12 16.46
CA SER A 275 11.81 1.03 14.99
C SER A 275 12.08 2.43 14.45
N THR A 276 13.34 2.71 14.08
CA THR A 276 13.78 4.04 13.60
C THR A 276 14.44 3.94 12.23
N PHE A 277 14.51 5.07 11.50
CA PHE A 277 15.17 5.10 10.20
C PHE A 277 16.65 4.69 10.29
N GLU A 278 17.39 5.23 11.27
CA GLU A 278 18.82 5.00 11.44
C GLU A 278 19.17 3.53 11.68
N THR A 279 18.26 2.77 12.31
CA THR A 279 18.51 1.39 12.74
C THR A 279 17.87 0.36 11.82
N CYS A 280 16.70 0.64 11.24
CA CYS A 280 15.98 -0.29 10.37
C CYS A 280 16.44 -0.21 8.90
N LEU A 281 16.74 0.99 8.37
CA LEU A 281 17.15 1.14 6.96
C LEU A 281 18.41 0.32 6.60
N PRO A 282 19.46 0.25 7.43
CA PRO A 282 20.60 -0.62 7.15
C PRO A 282 20.24 -2.10 7.06
N VAL A 283 19.24 -2.57 7.82
CA VAL A 283 18.75 -3.96 7.75
C VAL A 283 18.06 -4.20 6.41
N PHE A 284 17.14 -3.32 6.03
CA PHE A 284 16.46 -3.39 4.73
C PHE A 284 17.45 -3.40 3.57
N GLU A 285 18.45 -2.52 3.61
CA GLU A 285 19.49 -2.45 2.60
C GLU A 285 20.30 -3.75 2.50
N LYS A 286 20.77 -4.28 3.64
CA LYS A 286 21.56 -5.53 3.72
C LYS A 286 20.86 -6.71 3.05
N TYR A 287 19.54 -6.79 3.17
CA TYR A 287 18.72 -7.89 2.64
C TYR A 287 18.00 -7.55 1.32
N LYS A 288 18.24 -6.36 0.75
CA LYS A 288 17.55 -5.84 -0.44
C LYS A 288 16.02 -5.87 -0.31
N VAL A 289 15.49 -5.57 0.88
CA VAL A 289 14.05 -5.52 1.16
C VAL A 289 13.58 -4.08 1.03
N GLY A 290 12.51 -3.83 0.27
CA GLY A 290 11.93 -2.49 0.17
C GLY A 290 11.40 -2.01 1.52
N ALA A 291 11.48 -0.71 1.79
CA ALA A 291 11.12 -0.10 3.08
C ALA A 291 10.11 1.04 2.87
N ILE A 292 8.88 0.85 3.31
CA ILE A 292 7.82 1.87 3.25
C ILE A 292 7.37 2.18 4.67
N ASN A 293 7.69 3.38 5.18
CA ASN A 293 7.34 3.76 6.55
C ASN A 293 5.87 4.19 6.64
N TRP A 294 5.26 4.10 7.83
CA TRP A 294 3.96 4.75 8.06
C TRP A 294 4.18 6.25 8.29
N GLY A 295 3.33 7.12 7.72
CA GLY A 295 3.42 8.58 7.86
C GLY A 295 4.46 9.27 6.97
N LEU A 296 4.27 10.57 6.71
CA LEU A 296 5.23 11.39 5.95
C LEU A 296 5.22 12.82 6.47
N VAL A 297 4.04 13.45 6.45
CA VAL A 297 3.83 14.83 6.87
C VAL A 297 2.80 14.85 7.99
N MET A 298 3.11 15.56 9.07
CA MET A 298 2.16 15.85 10.13
C MET A 298 0.92 16.52 9.54
N GLY A 299 -0.24 15.87 9.69
CA GLY A 299 -1.50 16.33 9.13
C GLY A 299 -2.71 15.77 9.84
N LYS A 300 -3.86 15.79 9.18
CA LYS A 300 -5.15 15.38 9.75
C LYS A 300 -5.20 13.92 10.24
N SER A 301 -4.37 13.04 9.69
CA SER A 301 -4.22 11.64 10.16
C SER A 301 -3.66 11.53 11.58
N ASN A 302 -3.05 12.59 12.13
CA ASN A 302 -2.54 12.62 13.51
C ASN A 302 -1.49 11.54 13.81
N THR A 303 -0.67 11.18 12.84
CA THR A 303 0.33 10.11 12.93
C THR A 303 1.58 10.48 13.76
N ILE A 304 1.68 11.72 14.25
CA ILE A 304 2.67 12.09 15.28
C ILE A 304 2.34 11.52 16.67
N TYR A 305 1.08 11.20 16.94
CA TYR A 305 0.62 10.62 18.21
C TYR A 305 0.72 9.09 18.18
N ALA A 306 1.02 8.48 19.33
CA ALA A 306 1.12 7.02 19.44
C ALA A 306 -0.26 6.37 19.58
N TRP A 307 -0.39 5.11 19.13
CA TRP A 307 -1.65 4.36 19.16
C TRP A 307 -2.28 4.27 20.56
N ASP A 308 -1.45 4.04 21.57
CA ASP A 308 -1.81 3.72 22.96
C ASP A 308 -1.62 4.90 23.93
N GLU A 309 -1.19 6.06 23.44
CA GLU A 309 -0.99 7.27 24.25
C GLU A 309 -1.63 8.50 23.59
N PRO A 310 -2.98 8.59 23.59
CA PRO A 310 -3.67 9.76 23.09
C PRO A 310 -3.32 11.00 23.93
N MET A 311 -3.35 12.18 23.30
CA MET A 311 -2.98 13.45 23.93
C MET A 311 -4.14 14.48 23.86
N PRO A 312 -5.21 14.33 24.67
CA PRO A 312 -6.44 15.11 24.53
C PRO A 312 -6.27 16.63 24.61
N GLN A 313 -5.24 17.10 25.31
CA GLN A 313 -4.88 18.51 25.41
C GLN A 313 -4.26 19.08 24.12
N GLY A 314 -3.93 18.22 23.15
CA GLY A 314 -3.23 18.58 21.92
C GLY A 314 -1.77 18.98 22.17
N GLY A 315 -1.15 19.58 21.16
CA GLY A 315 0.26 19.95 21.16
C GLY A 315 1.17 18.93 20.46
N GLU A 316 2.46 19.25 20.37
CA GLU A 316 3.46 18.39 19.74
C GLU A 316 4.04 17.40 20.77
N PRO A 317 3.96 16.07 20.55
CA PRO A 317 4.55 15.09 21.46
C PRO A 317 6.08 15.24 21.54
N ALA A 318 6.66 15.00 22.72
CA ALA A 318 8.12 15.04 22.90
C ALA A 318 8.85 14.06 21.96
N LEU A 319 8.24 12.89 21.72
CA LEU A 319 8.69 11.93 20.72
C LEU A 319 7.54 11.67 19.73
N TRP A 320 7.71 12.12 18.49
CA TRP A 320 6.77 11.81 17.42
C TRP A 320 6.73 10.31 17.16
N PHE A 321 5.56 9.80 16.84
CA PHE A 321 5.41 8.38 16.56
C PHE A 321 5.90 8.03 15.16
N HIS A 322 5.33 8.66 14.13
CA HIS A 322 5.64 8.34 12.73
C HIS A 322 6.24 9.47 11.89
N ASP A 323 5.53 10.57 11.67
CA ASP A 323 5.84 11.52 10.58
C ASP A 323 7.26 12.10 10.57
N ILE A 324 7.67 12.62 9.40
CA ILE A 324 9.01 13.15 9.15
C ILE A 324 8.98 14.68 9.06
N PHE A 325 7.97 15.22 8.38
CA PHE A 325 7.84 16.65 8.10
C PHE A 325 6.76 17.31 8.93
N ARG A 326 6.99 18.57 9.30
CA ARG A 326 5.95 19.51 9.73
C ARG A 326 5.20 20.07 8.51
N PRO A 327 4.02 20.69 8.70
CA PRO A 327 3.21 21.23 7.59
C PRO A 327 3.92 22.30 6.73
N ASP A 328 4.96 22.94 7.26
CA ASP A 328 5.78 23.94 6.56
C ASP A 328 6.98 23.34 5.81
N GLY A 329 7.17 22.02 5.88
CA GLY A 329 8.30 21.30 5.27
C GLY A 329 9.55 21.23 6.14
N SER A 330 9.56 21.83 7.35
CA SER A 330 10.65 21.62 8.30
C SER A 330 10.64 20.18 8.83
N VAL A 331 11.81 19.63 9.10
CA VAL A 331 11.97 18.22 9.48
C VAL A 331 11.90 18.04 10.99
N TYR A 332 11.32 16.93 11.46
CA TYR A 332 11.25 16.63 12.89
C TYR A 332 12.64 16.36 13.48
N LYS A 333 13.42 15.46 12.84
CA LYS A 333 14.78 15.09 13.24
C LYS A 333 15.72 15.04 12.04
N GLN A 334 16.81 15.80 12.13
CA GLN A 334 17.82 15.89 11.07
C GLN A 334 18.58 14.56 10.86
N SER A 335 18.86 13.81 11.94
CA SER A 335 19.54 12.50 11.85
C SER A 335 18.78 11.48 11.00
N GLU A 336 17.44 11.51 11.05
CA GLU A 336 16.59 10.60 10.30
C GLU A 336 16.62 10.92 8.81
N VAL A 337 16.61 12.22 8.46
CA VAL A 337 16.78 12.71 7.09
C VAL A 337 18.12 12.28 6.52
N GLU A 338 19.19 12.39 7.30
CA GLU A 338 20.52 11.95 6.92
C GLU A 338 20.58 10.43 6.68
N ALA A 339 19.94 9.64 7.55
CA ALA A 339 19.86 8.18 7.38
C ALA A 339 19.08 7.79 6.11
N ILE A 340 17.92 8.40 5.86
CA ILE A 340 17.13 8.16 4.64
C ILE A 340 17.97 8.50 3.41
N LYS A 341 18.58 9.68 3.37
CA LYS A 341 19.43 10.12 2.24
C LYS A 341 20.62 9.21 2.02
N ALA A 342 21.30 8.78 3.08
CA ALA A 342 22.44 7.88 2.98
C ALA A 342 22.05 6.54 2.33
N THR A 343 20.92 5.96 2.74
CA THR A 343 20.41 4.70 2.15
C THR A 343 19.97 4.90 0.70
N THR A 344 19.21 5.95 0.38
CA THR A 344 18.68 6.19 -0.97
C THR A 344 19.76 6.53 -1.98
N GLN A 345 20.76 7.32 -1.61
CA GLN A 345 21.91 7.64 -2.47
C GLN A 345 22.76 6.40 -2.78
N LYS A 346 22.99 5.54 -1.78
CA LYS A 346 23.72 4.29 -1.97
C LYS A 346 22.95 3.33 -2.90
N ALA A 347 21.64 3.23 -2.73
CA ALA A 347 20.78 2.46 -3.62
C ALA A 347 20.82 2.98 -5.07
N ALA A 348 20.72 4.30 -5.27
CA ALA A 348 20.80 4.92 -6.58
C ALA A 348 22.14 4.64 -7.28
N LYS A 349 23.25 4.67 -6.53
CA LYS A 349 24.59 4.34 -7.05
C LYS A 349 24.71 2.87 -7.45
N ALA A 350 24.15 1.95 -6.66
CA ALA A 350 24.21 0.51 -6.93
C ALA A 350 23.55 0.13 -8.26
N ILE A 351 22.43 0.77 -8.61
CA ILE A 351 21.70 0.51 -9.87
C ILE A 351 22.48 1.06 -11.07
N LYS A 352 23.01 2.28 -10.95
CA LYS A 352 23.80 2.91 -12.02
C LYS A 352 25.03 2.08 -12.38
N ASN A 353 25.61 1.36 -11.42
CA ASN A 353 26.75 0.49 -11.65
C ASN A 353 26.37 -0.89 -12.22
N ALA A 354 25.09 -1.27 -12.17
CA ALA A 354 24.58 -2.56 -12.66
C ALA A 354 23.98 -2.49 -14.07
N GLN A 355 23.78 -1.27 -14.60
CA GLN A 355 23.42 -0.97 -15.98
C GLN A 355 24.68 -0.69 -16.79
#